data_AF-Q0ISB6-F1
#
_entry.id   AF-Q0ISB6-F1
#
_cell.length_a   1.000
_cell.length_b   1.000
_cell.length_c   1.000
_cell.angle_alpha   90.00
_cell.angle_beta   90.00
_cell.angle_gamma   90.00
#
_symmetry.space_group_name_H-M   'P 1'
#
loop_
_entity.id
_entity.type
_entity.pdbx_description
1 polymer ?
#
loop_
_entity_poly.entity_id
_entity_poly.type
_entity_poly.pdbx_seq_one_letter_code
_entity_poly.pdbx_strand_id
1 'polypeptide(L)'
;HEKARGIIIAALDEVAWLYNIRGDDVHYSPVVHSYSIVTLHSAFFYVDKRKVSVEVQNYMTDNGIDIKDYNMVQSDASLLASGQLKGSAVNGSSYGENDMNENSKVWIDSNSCCLALYSKLDQDQVLMLQSPIALPKAVKNPVELDGLRKAHIRDGAAVVQYLAWLDNQMQENYGASGYFSEAKGSQKKQHMEVKLTEVSVSDKLEGFRASKEHFKGLSFPTISSVGPNAAVIHYSPEASSCAELDADKIYLCDSGAQYLDGTTDITRTVHFGKPSEHEKSCYTAVLKGHIALDSAVFPNGTTGHALDILARTPLWRSGLDYRHGTGHGIGSYLNVHEGPHLISFRPSARNIPLQASMTVTDEPGYYEDGSFGIRLENVLIVKEANTKYNFGDKGYLAFEHITWAPYQTKLIDTTLLTPAEIEWVNAYHADCRKILQPYLNEQEKEWLRKATEPIAVSCC
;
A
#
# COMPACT_ATOMS: atom_id res chain seq x y z
N HIS A 1 13.73 13.84 -27.02
CA HIS A 1 14.47 12.56 -27.15
C HIS A 1 13.64 11.51 -27.87
N GLU A 2 12.41 11.26 -27.42
CA GLU A 2 11.57 10.18 -27.96
C GLU A 2 10.85 10.46 -29.29
N LYS A 3 10.95 11.68 -29.84
CA LYS A 3 10.32 12.08 -31.11
C LYS A 3 8.82 11.80 -31.17
N ALA A 4 8.14 11.88 -30.02
CA ALA A 4 6.69 11.70 -29.94
C ALA A 4 5.97 13.04 -30.00
N ARG A 5 4.98 13.18 -30.89
CA ARG A 5 4.12 14.38 -30.98
C ARG A 5 3.05 14.42 -29.90
N GLY A 6 2.77 13.27 -29.28
CA GLY A 6 1.92 13.17 -28.12
C GLY A 6 1.91 11.77 -27.51
N ILE A 7 1.30 11.68 -26.34
CA ILE A 7 1.10 10.48 -25.55
C ILE A 7 -0.39 10.24 -25.30
N ILE A 8 -0.81 8.99 -25.35
CA ILE A 8 -2.13 8.54 -24.89
C ILE A 8 -1.95 7.87 -23.54
N ILE A 9 -2.64 8.38 -22.52
CA ILE A 9 -2.60 7.89 -21.15
C ILE A 9 -3.93 7.20 -20.86
N ALA A 10 -3.86 5.91 -20.57
CA ALA A 10 -5.00 5.03 -20.32
C ALA A 10 -5.07 4.51 -18.87
N ALA A 11 -3.96 4.61 -18.12
CA ALA A 11 -3.96 4.26 -16.70
C ALA A 11 -4.69 5.33 -15.89
N LEU A 12 -5.76 4.93 -15.18
CA LEU A 12 -6.65 5.88 -14.51
C LEU A 12 -5.97 6.65 -13.38
N ASP A 13 -5.05 6.01 -12.66
CA ASP A 13 -4.23 6.62 -11.61
C ASP A 13 -3.24 7.65 -12.18
N GLU A 14 -2.71 7.42 -13.38
CA GLU A 14 -1.88 8.40 -14.06
C GLU A 14 -2.67 9.61 -14.55
N VAL A 15 -3.89 9.41 -15.09
CA VAL A 15 -4.77 10.53 -15.45
C VAL A 15 -5.15 11.34 -14.21
N ALA A 16 -5.49 10.65 -13.11
CA ALA A 16 -5.83 11.27 -11.83
C ALA A 16 -4.65 12.07 -11.25
N TRP A 17 -3.44 11.51 -11.29
CA TRP A 17 -2.23 12.20 -10.82
C TRP A 17 -1.86 13.39 -11.70
N LEU A 18 -1.85 13.22 -13.02
CA LEU A 18 -1.47 14.26 -13.98
C LEU A 18 -2.30 15.53 -13.81
N TYR A 19 -3.60 15.39 -13.53
CA TYR A 19 -4.51 16.51 -13.42
C TYR A 19 -4.93 16.85 -11.99
N ASN A 20 -4.35 16.21 -10.96
CA ASN A 20 -4.76 16.40 -9.57
C ASN A 20 -6.29 16.25 -9.34
N ILE A 21 -6.90 15.28 -10.02
CA ILE A 21 -8.32 14.95 -9.86
C ILE A 21 -8.48 13.60 -9.15
N ARG A 22 -9.63 13.39 -8.52
CA ARG A 22 -10.01 12.12 -7.90
C ARG A 22 -11.50 11.83 -8.17
N GLY A 23 -11.91 10.59 -8.00
CA GLY A 23 -13.30 10.17 -8.10
C GLY A 23 -13.54 8.84 -7.41
N ASP A 24 -14.68 8.23 -7.68
CA ASP A 24 -15.19 7.03 -7.01
C ASP A 24 -15.70 5.97 -8.01
N ASP A 25 -15.23 6.04 -9.26
CA ASP A 25 -15.68 5.16 -10.35
C ASP A 25 -15.21 3.70 -10.19
N VAL A 26 -14.10 3.51 -9.46
CA VAL A 26 -13.51 2.20 -9.20
C VAL A 26 -13.48 2.00 -7.69
N HIS A 27 -14.03 0.88 -7.23
CA HIS A 27 -14.00 0.56 -5.81
C HIS A 27 -12.56 0.59 -5.28
N TYR A 28 -12.39 1.20 -4.10
CA TYR A 28 -11.13 1.29 -3.34
C TYR A 28 -10.00 2.14 -3.95
N SER A 29 -10.12 2.52 -5.23
CA SER A 29 -9.15 3.35 -5.93
C SER A 29 -9.80 4.69 -6.31
N PRO A 30 -9.33 5.83 -5.79
CA PRO A 30 -9.99 7.12 -5.95
C PRO A 30 -9.76 7.75 -7.35
N VAL A 31 -10.07 7.00 -8.40
CA VAL A 31 -9.84 7.32 -9.81
C VAL A 31 -11.16 7.49 -10.57
N VAL A 32 -11.09 8.05 -11.78
CA VAL A 32 -12.25 8.29 -12.66
C VAL A 32 -12.03 7.54 -13.97
N HIS A 33 -13.04 6.86 -14.50
CA HIS A 33 -13.01 6.30 -15.86
C HIS A 33 -12.76 7.41 -16.87
N SER A 34 -11.52 7.46 -17.38
CA SER A 34 -11.05 8.55 -18.20
C SER A 34 -9.87 8.14 -19.07
N TYR A 35 -9.57 8.97 -20.06
CA TYR A 35 -8.31 8.96 -20.79
C TYR A 35 -7.71 10.35 -20.79
N SER A 36 -6.42 10.43 -21.08
CA SER A 36 -5.79 11.69 -21.45
C SER A 36 -5.01 11.54 -22.75
N ILE A 37 -5.02 12.59 -23.56
CA ILE A 37 -4.05 12.78 -24.64
C ILE A 37 -3.28 14.06 -24.32
N VAL A 38 -1.96 13.97 -24.27
CA VAL A 38 -1.09 15.13 -24.11
C VAL A 38 -0.20 15.22 -25.34
N THR A 39 -0.24 16.37 -25.99
CA THR A 39 0.59 16.71 -27.14
C THR A 39 1.62 17.76 -26.73
N LEU A 40 2.52 18.16 -27.64
CA LEU A 40 3.49 19.21 -27.35
C LEU A 40 2.86 20.58 -27.02
N HIS A 41 1.60 20.81 -27.40
CA HIS A 41 0.95 22.13 -27.28
C HIS A 41 -0.45 22.09 -26.67
N SER A 42 -0.97 20.93 -26.31
CA SER A 42 -2.36 20.78 -25.85
C SER A 42 -2.50 19.55 -24.98
N ALA A 43 -3.40 19.63 -23.99
CA ALA A 43 -3.78 18.54 -23.12
C ALA A 43 -5.30 18.33 -23.19
N PHE A 44 -5.73 17.07 -23.22
CA PHE A 44 -7.12 16.67 -23.33
C PHE A 44 -7.47 15.70 -22.20
N PHE A 45 -8.57 15.96 -21.51
CA PHE A 45 -9.15 15.09 -20.50
C PHE A 45 -10.47 14.52 -21.01
N TYR A 46 -10.51 13.21 -21.28
CA TYR A 46 -11.68 12.51 -21.80
C TYR A 46 -12.44 11.85 -20.67
N VAL A 47 -13.64 12.33 -20.36
CA VAL A 47 -14.44 11.87 -19.21
C VAL A 47 -15.93 12.00 -19.51
N ASP A 48 -16.76 11.31 -18.73
CA ASP A 48 -18.19 11.62 -18.69
C ASP A 48 -18.40 13.00 -18.05
N LYS A 49 -18.74 14.00 -18.86
CA LYS A 49 -18.88 15.41 -18.43
C LYS A 49 -19.89 15.60 -17.29
N ARG A 50 -20.83 14.66 -17.08
CA ARG A 50 -21.78 14.71 -15.95
C ARG A 50 -21.10 14.57 -14.59
N LYS A 51 -19.88 14.00 -14.56
CA LYS A 51 -19.07 13.81 -13.34
C LYS A 51 -18.17 15.00 -13.03
N VAL A 52 -18.05 15.96 -13.95
CA VAL A 52 -17.14 17.11 -13.80
C VAL A 52 -17.82 18.18 -12.98
N SER A 53 -17.27 18.47 -11.80
CA SER A 53 -17.73 19.57 -10.96
C SER A 53 -17.35 20.93 -11.57
N VAL A 54 -18.01 22.00 -11.13
CA VAL A 54 -17.65 23.38 -11.54
C VAL A 54 -16.20 23.71 -11.17
N GLU A 55 -15.74 23.24 -10.02
CA GLU A 55 -14.35 23.41 -9.57
C GLU A 55 -13.36 22.75 -10.54
N VAL A 56 -13.60 21.50 -10.92
CA VAL A 56 -12.75 20.78 -11.89
C VAL A 56 -12.80 21.45 -13.26
N GLN A 57 -13.98 21.87 -13.72
CA GLN A 57 -14.13 22.58 -15.00
C GLN A 57 -13.29 23.87 -15.02
N ASN A 58 -13.34 24.66 -13.96
CA ASN A 58 -12.56 25.89 -13.84
C ASN A 58 -11.06 25.58 -13.80
N TYR A 59 -10.64 24.64 -12.94
CA TYR A 59 -9.24 24.21 -12.84
C TYR A 59 -8.67 23.78 -14.20
N MET A 60 -9.41 22.95 -14.95
CA MET A 60 -8.97 22.48 -16.27
C MET A 60 -8.86 23.64 -17.26
N THR A 61 -9.85 24.54 -17.28
CA THR A 61 -9.87 25.71 -18.17
C THR A 61 -8.70 26.64 -17.88
N ASP A 62 -8.45 26.96 -16.60
CA ASP A 62 -7.37 27.84 -16.15
C ASP A 62 -5.98 27.27 -16.50
N ASN A 63 -5.86 25.94 -16.61
CA ASN A 63 -4.64 25.25 -17.01
C ASN A 63 -4.59 24.90 -18.52
N GLY A 64 -5.56 25.35 -19.32
CA GLY A 64 -5.59 25.10 -20.77
C GLY A 64 -5.83 23.64 -21.16
N ILE A 65 -6.52 22.88 -20.31
CA ILE A 65 -6.86 21.47 -20.51
C ILE A 65 -8.28 21.36 -21.07
N ASP A 66 -8.41 20.74 -22.24
CA ASP A 66 -9.70 20.56 -22.90
C ASP A 66 -10.45 19.35 -22.34
N ILE A 67 -11.62 19.57 -21.77
CA ILE A 67 -12.51 18.49 -21.34
C ILE A 67 -13.37 18.03 -22.52
N LYS A 68 -13.22 16.76 -22.91
CA LYS A 68 -13.98 16.12 -23.99
C LYS A 68 -14.78 14.93 -23.46
N ASP A 69 -15.84 14.56 -24.17
CA ASP A 69 -16.64 13.39 -23.81
C ASP A 69 -15.79 12.12 -23.91
N TYR A 70 -15.95 11.19 -22.96
CA TYR A 70 -15.15 9.97 -22.85
C TYR A 70 -14.92 9.23 -24.17
N ASN A 71 -15.97 9.08 -25.00
CA ASN A 71 -15.90 8.35 -26.26
C ASN A 71 -15.11 9.06 -27.37
N MET A 72 -14.88 10.37 -27.26
CA MET A 72 -14.13 11.15 -28.26
C MET A 72 -12.65 10.76 -28.31
N VAL A 73 -12.13 10.04 -27.30
CA VAL A 73 -10.74 9.57 -27.29
C VAL A 73 -10.42 8.72 -28.53
N GLN A 74 -11.37 7.95 -29.07
CA GLN A 74 -11.11 7.10 -30.23
C GLN A 74 -10.92 7.90 -31.52
N SER A 75 -11.76 8.91 -31.75
CA SER A 75 -11.62 9.81 -32.90
C SER A 75 -10.37 10.67 -32.74
N ASP A 76 -10.10 11.17 -31.53
CA ASP A 76 -8.94 12.01 -31.27
C ASP A 76 -7.62 11.23 -31.31
N ALA A 77 -7.60 9.95 -30.95
CA ALA A 77 -6.44 9.08 -31.17
C ALA A 77 -6.13 8.93 -32.67
N SER A 78 -7.16 8.86 -33.52
CA SER A 78 -6.98 8.85 -34.98
C SER A 78 -6.45 10.20 -35.49
N LEU A 79 -6.94 11.31 -34.95
CA LEU A 79 -6.43 12.65 -35.25
C LEU A 79 -5.00 12.86 -34.73
N LEU A 80 -4.65 12.27 -33.59
CA LEU A 80 -3.28 12.25 -33.09
C LEU A 80 -2.39 11.42 -34.02
N ALA A 81 -2.87 10.28 -34.52
CA ALA A 81 -2.16 9.44 -35.49
C ALA A 81 -1.93 10.15 -36.84
N SER A 82 -2.82 11.05 -37.26
CA SER A 82 -2.62 11.89 -38.46
C SER A 82 -1.95 13.24 -38.17
N GLY A 83 -1.65 13.54 -36.90
CA GLY A 83 -1.10 14.83 -36.43
C GLY A 83 -2.03 16.03 -36.63
N GLN A 84 -3.33 15.79 -36.72
CA GLN A 84 -4.38 16.79 -36.92
C GLN A 84 -5.10 17.19 -35.62
N LEU A 85 -4.81 16.53 -34.49
CA LEU A 85 -5.40 16.86 -33.19
C LEU A 85 -4.93 18.25 -32.72
N LYS A 86 -5.87 19.14 -32.39
CA LYS A 86 -5.63 20.50 -31.91
C LYS A 86 -6.50 20.82 -30.69
N GLY A 87 -5.94 21.56 -29.73
CA GLY A 87 -6.64 22.01 -28.53
C GLY A 87 -7.09 23.47 -28.58
N SER A 88 -8.00 23.85 -27.69
CA SER A 88 -8.62 25.19 -27.65
C SER A 88 -7.64 26.28 -27.22
N ALA A 89 -6.61 25.94 -26.44
CA ALA A 89 -5.61 26.90 -25.95
C ALA A 89 -4.65 27.40 -27.04
N VAL A 90 -4.61 26.75 -28.21
CA VAL A 90 -3.69 27.10 -29.29
C VAL A 90 -4.37 28.04 -30.28
N ASN A 91 -4.27 29.35 -30.01
CA ASN A 91 -4.49 30.37 -31.02
C ASN A 91 -3.28 30.42 -31.98
N GLY A 92 -3.24 29.53 -32.97
CA GLY A 92 -2.53 29.83 -34.22
C GLY A 92 -1.26 29.05 -34.60
N SER A 93 -0.82 28.01 -33.87
CA SER A 93 0.24 27.12 -34.38
C SER A 93 -0.35 25.79 -34.85
N SER A 94 -0.59 25.65 -36.15
CA SER A 94 -0.53 24.33 -36.77
C SER A 94 0.85 23.75 -36.53
N TYR A 95 0.96 22.45 -36.21
CA TYR A 95 2.23 21.73 -36.38
C TYR A 95 2.77 22.08 -37.76
N GLY A 96 3.92 22.74 -37.80
CA GLY A 96 4.58 23.00 -39.08
C GLY A 96 4.92 21.65 -39.71
N GLU A 97 5.04 21.57 -41.04
CA GLU A 97 5.52 20.33 -41.70
C GLU A 97 6.82 19.81 -41.08
N ASN A 98 7.65 20.71 -40.53
CA ASN A 98 8.87 20.35 -39.81
C ASN A 98 8.63 19.63 -38.47
N ASP A 99 7.60 19.99 -37.70
CA ASP A 99 7.32 19.34 -36.40
C ASP A 99 6.88 17.89 -36.58
N MET A 100 6.12 17.59 -37.65
CA MET A 100 5.68 16.25 -37.99
C MET A 100 6.83 15.34 -38.39
N ASN A 101 7.82 15.88 -39.10
CA ASN A 101 9.00 15.13 -39.52
C ASN A 101 9.94 14.83 -38.34
N GLU A 102 10.08 15.74 -37.38
CA GLU A 102 10.89 15.51 -36.18
C GLU A 102 10.18 14.67 -35.12
N ASN A 103 8.85 14.80 -34.99
CA ASN A 103 8.02 14.12 -33.99
C ASN A 103 7.00 13.18 -34.63
N SER A 104 7.49 12.17 -35.34
CA SER A 104 6.63 11.23 -36.07
C SER A 104 5.94 10.18 -35.19
N LYS A 105 6.26 10.08 -33.89
CA LYS A 105 5.77 9.00 -33.03
C LYS A 105 4.56 9.37 -32.17
N VAL A 106 3.76 8.37 -31.80
CA VAL A 106 2.74 8.44 -30.76
C VAL A 106 3.14 7.51 -29.62
N TRP A 107 3.29 8.07 -28.41
CA TRP A 107 3.66 7.30 -27.23
C TRP A 107 2.42 6.66 -26.62
N ILE A 108 2.50 5.35 -26.36
CA ILE A 108 1.56 4.62 -25.51
C ILE A 108 2.33 3.74 -24.52
N ASP A 109 1.73 3.48 -23.35
CA ASP A 109 2.21 2.43 -22.45
C ASP A 109 1.59 1.09 -22.82
N SER A 110 2.43 0.07 -23.05
CA SER A 110 2.00 -1.27 -23.45
C SER A 110 1.20 -2.01 -22.39
N ASN A 111 1.30 -1.61 -21.11
CA ASN A 111 0.58 -2.24 -20.01
C ASN A 111 -0.84 -1.69 -19.81
N SER A 112 -1.10 -0.46 -20.27
CA SER A 112 -2.39 0.21 -20.05
C SER A 112 -3.18 0.51 -21.33
N CYS A 113 -2.51 0.66 -22.48
CA CYS A 113 -3.19 0.95 -23.73
C CYS A 113 -3.99 -0.25 -24.25
N CYS A 114 -5.31 -0.07 -24.41
CA CYS A 114 -6.18 -1.11 -24.94
C CYS A 114 -6.06 -1.27 -26.46
N LEU A 115 -6.37 -2.47 -26.97
CA LEU A 115 -6.31 -2.77 -28.41
C LEU A 115 -7.17 -1.82 -29.26
N ALA A 116 -8.31 -1.36 -28.72
CA ALA A 116 -9.21 -0.45 -29.41
C ALA A 116 -8.53 0.89 -29.75
N LEU A 117 -7.73 1.44 -28.84
CA LEU A 117 -6.96 2.66 -29.08
C LEU A 117 -5.74 2.39 -29.94
N TYR A 118 -4.99 1.32 -29.65
CA TYR A 118 -3.83 0.92 -30.44
C TYR A 118 -4.18 0.74 -31.92
N SER A 119 -5.34 0.14 -32.24
CA SER A 119 -5.80 -0.07 -33.62
C SER A 119 -6.08 1.22 -34.41
N LYS A 120 -6.13 2.39 -33.75
CA LYS A 120 -6.27 3.69 -34.41
C LYS A 120 -4.93 4.30 -34.82
N LEU A 121 -3.82 3.72 -34.38
CA LEU A 121 -2.48 4.23 -34.60
C LEU A 121 -1.81 3.49 -35.77
N ASP A 122 -0.90 4.18 -36.44
CA ASP A 122 0.03 3.56 -37.37
C ASP A 122 1.12 2.83 -36.57
N GLN A 123 1.22 1.51 -36.72
CA GLN A 123 2.15 0.67 -35.97
C GLN A 123 3.61 1.11 -36.14
N ASP A 124 3.97 1.60 -37.34
CA ASP A 124 5.32 2.08 -37.62
C ASP A 124 5.60 3.43 -36.94
N GLN A 125 4.58 4.10 -36.42
CA GLN A 125 4.65 5.36 -35.68
C GLN A 125 4.39 5.20 -34.18
N VAL A 126 4.13 4.00 -33.66
CA VAL A 126 3.94 3.83 -32.22
C VAL A 126 5.29 3.74 -31.50
N LEU A 127 5.42 4.50 -30.41
CA LEU A 127 6.44 4.30 -29.39
C LEU A 127 5.81 3.60 -28.19
N MET A 128 6.14 2.32 -28.00
CA MET A 128 5.65 1.53 -26.87
C MET A 128 6.69 1.53 -25.75
N LEU A 129 6.52 2.42 -24.78
CA LEU A 129 7.38 2.53 -23.59
C LEU A 129 6.51 2.80 -22.37
N GLN A 130 7.00 2.45 -21.17
CA GLN A 130 6.35 2.82 -19.92
C GLN A 130 6.06 4.32 -19.90
N SER A 131 4.88 4.71 -19.40
CA SER A 131 4.48 6.10 -19.27
C SER A 131 5.54 6.94 -18.54
N PRO A 132 5.83 8.18 -18.99
CA PRO A 132 6.73 9.09 -18.29
C PRO A 132 6.14 9.55 -16.95
N ILE A 133 4.88 9.25 -16.64
CA ILE A 133 4.21 9.59 -15.38
C ILE A 133 4.53 8.57 -14.28
N ALA A 134 4.79 7.31 -14.63
CA ALA A 134 4.97 6.23 -13.67
C ALA A 134 6.08 6.54 -12.64
N LEU A 135 7.24 7.01 -13.09
CA LEU A 135 8.36 7.31 -12.19
C LEU A 135 8.16 8.59 -11.35
N PRO A 136 7.76 9.75 -11.91
CA PRO A 136 7.44 10.93 -11.11
C PRO A 136 6.37 10.68 -10.04
N LYS A 137 5.34 9.88 -10.34
CA LYS A 137 4.31 9.51 -9.36
C LYS A 137 4.83 8.57 -8.26
N ALA A 138 5.79 7.71 -8.60
CA ALA A 138 6.41 6.81 -7.63
C ALA A 138 7.31 7.55 -6.62
N VAL A 139 7.95 8.65 -7.02
CA VAL A 139 8.85 9.48 -6.19
C VAL A 139 8.09 10.64 -5.56
N LYS A 140 7.67 10.47 -4.30
CA LYS A 140 6.79 11.45 -3.63
C LYS A 140 7.55 12.73 -3.31
N ASN A 141 6.88 13.88 -3.48
CA ASN A 141 7.41 15.15 -3.04
C ASN A 141 7.26 15.32 -1.50
N PRO A 142 7.91 16.32 -0.87
CA PRO A 142 7.83 16.50 0.58
C PRO A 142 6.41 16.66 1.15
N VAL A 143 5.47 17.25 0.40
CA VAL A 143 4.07 17.43 0.83
C VAL A 143 3.33 16.09 0.81
N GLU A 144 3.53 15.30 -0.24
CA GLU A 144 2.95 13.94 -0.33
C GLU A 144 3.50 13.04 0.78
N LEU A 145 4.80 13.10 1.07
CA LEU A 145 5.40 12.33 2.16
C LEU A 145 4.86 12.74 3.53
N ASP A 146 4.64 14.03 3.77
CA ASP A 146 4.04 14.51 5.02
C ASP A 146 2.57 14.06 5.15
N GLY A 147 1.80 14.13 4.05
CA GLY A 147 0.44 13.60 3.98
C GLY A 147 0.37 12.11 4.30
N LEU A 148 1.24 11.31 3.66
CA LEU A 148 1.33 9.87 3.91
C LEU A 148 1.65 9.55 5.36
N ARG A 149 2.60 10.25 5.98
CA ARG A 149 2.90 10.09 7.41
C ARG A 149 1.68 10.38 8.27
N LYS A 150 0.98 11.48 8.02
CA LYS A 150 -0.25 11.85 8.77
C LYS A 150 -1.37 10.84 8.58
N ALA A 151 -1.58 10.34 7.36
CA ALA A 151 -2.52 9.26 7.08
C ALA A 151 -2.22 8.02 7.92
N HIS A 152 -0.96 7.59 7.98
CA HIS A 152 -0.58 6.41 8.77
C HIS A 152 -0.65 6.63 10.28
N ILE A 153 -0.50 7.86 10.79
CA ILE A 153 -0.76 8.17 12.21
C ILE A 153 -2.26 7.98 12.53
N ARG A 154 -3.15 8.52 11.69
CA ARG A 154 -4.61 8.35 11.86
C ARG A 154 -5.01 6.87 11.75
N ASP A 155 -4.43 6.16 10.78
CA ASP A 155 -4.71 4.75 10.56
C ASP A 155 -4.19 3.88 11.70
N GLY A 156 -2.96 4.13 12.16
CA GLY A 156 -2.40 3.46 13.33
C GLY A 156 -3.24 3.66 14.59
N ALA A 157 -3.80 4.86 14.79
CA ALA A 157 -4.74 5.09 15.88
C ALA A 157 -6.01 4.25 15.71
N ALA A 158 -6.59 4.17 14.50
CA ALA A 158 -7.77 3.34 14.25
C ALA A 158 -7.49 1.85 14.49
N VAL A 159 -6.33 1.34 14.05
CA VAL A 159 -5.90 -0.05 14.27
C VAL A 159 -5.71 -0.34 15.75
N VAL A 160 -5.10 0.56 16.52
CA VAL A 160 -4.95 0.37 17.98
C VAL A 160 -6.30 0.37 18.69
N GLN A 161 -7.22 1.26 18.33
CA GLN A 161 -8.59 1.24 18.87
C GLN A 161 -9.31 -0.07 18.55
N TYR A 162 -9.15 -0.56 17.33
CA TYR A 162 -9.67 -1.84 16.90
C TYR A 162 -9.09 -3.01 17.70
N LEU A 163 -7.76 -3.10 17.84
CA LEU A 163 -7.11 -4.17 18.59
C LEU A 163 -7.48 -4.14 20.08
N ALA A 164 -7.57 -2.95 20.68
CA ALA A 164 -8.01 -2.78 22.06
C ALA A 164 -9.48 -3.21 22.25
N TRP A 165 -10.35 -2.83 21.32
CA TRP A 165 -11.75 -3.28 21.31
C TRP A 165 -11.85 -4.79 21.14
N LEU A 166 -11.15 -5.36 20.16
CA LEU A 166 -11.22 -6.79 19.86
C LEU A 166 -10.69 -7.62 21.02
N ASP A 167 -9.57 -7.21 21.62
CA ASP A 167 -9.04 -7.84 22.84
C ASP A 167 -10.09 -7.91 23.95
N ASN A 168 -10.79 -6.80 24.22
CA ASN A 168 -11.86 -6.77 25.20
C ASN A 168 -13.01 -7.72 24.82
N GLN A 169 -13.46 -7.70 23.56
CA GLN A 169 -14.53 -8.60 23.11
C GLN A 169 -14.15 -10.07 23.24
N MET A 170 -12.91 -10.44 22.92
CA MET A 170 -12.42 -11.81 23.05
C MET A 170 -12.36 -12.26 24.51
N GLN A 171 -11.97 -11.38 25.43
CA GLN A 171 -11.99 -11.69 26.87
C GLN A 171 -13.42 -11.81 27.40
N GLU A 172 -14.32 -10.87 27.10
CA GLU A 172 -15.67 -10.85 27.66
C GLU A 172 -16.60 -11.93 27.07
N ASN A 173 -16.57 -12.11 25.75
CA ASN A 173 -17.52 -12.99 25.06
C ASN A 173 -16.99 -14.42 24.95
N TYR A 174 -15.68 -14.59 24.78
CA TYR A 174 -15.07 -15.91 24.57
C TYR A 174 -14.31 -16.43 25.80
N GLY A 175 -14.11 -15.62 26.83
CA GLY A 175 -13.31 -16.01 28.00
C GLY A 175 -11.83 -16.19 27.68
N ALA A 176 -11.34 -15.55 26.62
CA ALA A 176 -9.97 -15.67 26.15
C ALA A 176 -8.97 -15.08 27.16
N SER A 177 -7.71 -15.50 27.07
CA SER A 177 -6.60 -14.83 27.77
C SER A 177 -6.33 -13.41 27.25
N GLY A 178 -6.88 -13.06 26.09
CA GLY A 178 -6.70 -11.76 25.46
C GLY A 178 -5.37 -11.62 24.70
N TYR A 179 -5.09 -10.37 24.32
CA TYR A 179 -3.95 -9.98 23.49
C TYR A 179 -2.60 -10.18 24.19
N PHE A 180 -2.60 -10.24 25.52
CA PHE A 180 -1.39 -10.33 26.35
C PHE A 180 -1.14 -11.76 26.84
N SER A 181 0.08 -12.04 27.32
CA SER A 181 0.41 -13.32 27.98
C SER A 181 -0.23 -13.45 29.37
N GLU A 182 -0.40 -12.31 30.05
CA GLU A 182 -0.99 -12.23 31.39
C GLU A 182 -2.35 -11.52 31.34
N ALA A 183 -3.42 -12.30 31.42
CA ALA A 183 -4.72 -11.78 31.82
C ALA A 183 -5.42 -12.75 32.77
N LYS A 184 -6.09 -12.16 33.76
CA LYS A 184 -7.06 -12.83 34.62
C LYS A 184 -8.17 -13.31 33.71
N GLY A 185 -8.33 -14.63 33.55
CA GLY A 185 -9.48 -15.17 32.84
C GLY A 185 -10.75 -14.54 33.39
N SER A 186 -11.42 -13.74 32.55
CA SER A 186 -12.75 -13.23 32.85
C SER A 186 -13.70 -14.42 32.84
N GLN A 187 -14.63 -14.49 33.79
CA GLN A 187 -15.71 -15.47 33.64
C GLN A 187 -16.49 -15.11 32.37
N LYS A 188 -16.48 -16.03 31.40
CA LYS A 188 -17.21 -15.92 30.14
C LYS A 188 -18.66 -15.48 30.43
N LYS A 189 -19.14 -14.43 29.78
CA LYS A 189 -20.55 -14.02 29.90
C LYS A 189 -21.43 -15.24 29.54
N GLN A 190 -22.34 -15.62 30.43
CA GLN A 190 -23.22 -16.78 30.22
C GLN A 190 -24.12 -16.61 28.98
N HIS A 191 -24.41 -15.36 28.60
CA HIS A 191 -25.09 -15.01 27.36
C HIS A 191 -24.21 -14.05 26.54
N MET A 192 -23.78 -14.51 25.36
CA MET A 192 -23.24 -13.62 24.33
C MET A 192 -24.42 -12.98 23.59
N GLU A 193 -24.42 -11.65 23.52
CA GLU A 193 -25.45 -10.91 22.76
C GLU A 193 -25.22 -11.04 21.24
N VAL A 194 -23.95 -11.08 20.79
CA VAL A 194 -23.57 -11.16 19.38
C VAL A 194 -22.31 -12.01 19.22
N LYS A 195 -22.33 -12.96 18.28
CA LYS A 195 -21.14 -13.71 17.84
C LYS A 195 -20.27 -12.82 16.96
N LEU A 196 -18.97 -12.79 17.22
CA LEU A 196 -18.03 -12.11 16.34
C LEU A 196 -17.67 -13.04 15.18
N THR A 197 -17.84 -12.54 13.96
CA THR A 197 -17.37 -13.16 12.71
C THR A 197 -16.27 -12.34 12.07
N GLU A 198 -15.53 -12.93 11.13
CA GLU A 198 -14.48 -12.25 10.35
C GLU A 198 -14.99 -10.93 9.74
N VAL A 199 -16.20 -10.92 9.18
CA VAL A 199 -16.84 -9.70 8.63
C VAL A 199 -17.18 -8.69 9.73
N SER A 200 -17.80 -9.15 10.83
CA SER A 200 -18.23 -8.22 11.89
C SER A 200 -17.06 -7.46 12.53
N VAL A 201 -15.89 -8.11 12.64
CA VAL A 201 -14.70 -7.46 13.21
C VAL A 201 -14.01 -6.57 12.17
N SER A 202 -14.03 -6.91 10.87
CA SER A 202 -13.53 -5.99 9.83
C SER A 202 -14.39 -4.75 9.69
N ASP A 203 -15.73 -4.89 9.76
CA ASP A 203 -16.67 -3.75 9.75
C ASP A 203 -16.39 -2.81 10.93
N LYS A 204 -15.99 -3.38 12.08
CA LYS A 204 -15.63 -2.59 13.25
C LYS A 204 -14.36 -1.77 13.02
N LEU A 205 -13.35 -2.35 12.38
CA LEU A 205 -12.13 -1.64 12.00
C LEU A 205 -12.42 -0.50 11.00
N GLU A 206 -13.26 -0.77 10.00
CA GLU A 206 -13.72 0.28 9.07
C GLU A 206 -14.43 1.41 9.82
N GLY A 207 -15.29 1.10 10.80
CA GLY A 207 -15.94 2.11 11.64
C GLY A 207 -14.95 2.99 12.41
N PHE A 208 -13.86 2.42 12.93
CA PHE A 208 -12.79 3.21 13.56
C PHE A 208 -12.06 4.10 12.56
N ARG A 209 -11.77 3.60 11.35
CA ARG A 209 -11.15 4.40 10.27
C ARG A 209 -12.06 5.52 9.79
N ALA A 210 -13.35 5.25 9.61
CA ALA A 210 -14.36 6.22 9.19
C ALA A 210 -14.53 7.37 10.20
N SER A 211 -14.17 7.16 11.47
CA SER A 211 -14.16 8.21 12.48
C SER A 211 -12.97 9.17 12.38
N LYS A 212 -11.95 8.85 11.56
CA LYS A 212 -10.73 9.64 11.44
C LYS A 212 -10.89 10.76 10.40
N GLU A 213 -10.21 11.87 10.66
CA GLU A 213 -10.14 12.99 9.74
C GLU A 213 -9.62 12.52 8.36
N HIS A 214 -10.16 13.13 7.29
CA HIS A 214 -9.80 12.89 5.89
C HIS A 214 -10.09 11.49 5.32
N PHE A 215 -10.73 10.58 6.06
CA PHE A 215 -11.12 9.27 5.54
C PHE A 215 -12.02 9.38 4.30
N LYS A 216 -11.74 8.54 3.29
CA LYS A 216 -12.44 8.48 1.99
C LYS A 216 -12.90 7.09 1.58
N GLY A 217 -12.74 6.09 2.45
CA GLY A 217 -13.08 4.70 2.18
C GLY A 217 -11.89 3.77 2.41
N LEU A 218 -12.10 2.47 2.26
CA LEU A 218 -11.02 1.48 2.31
C LEU A 218 -10.14 1.55 1.05
N SER A 219 -8.86 1.22 1.16
CA SER A 219 -7.93 1.16 0.01
C SER A 219 -7.96 -0.19 -0.72
N PHE A 220 -8.59 -1.21 -0.14
CA PHE A 220 -8.91 -2.51 -0.71
C PHE A 220 -9.94 -3.24 0.19
N PRO A 221 -10.56 -4.36 -0.25
CA PRO A 221 -11.40 -5.18 0.64
C PRO A 221 -10.56 -5.74 1.79
N THR A 222 -10.95 -5.45 3.04
CA THR A 222 -10.26 -5.99 4.22
C THR A 222 -10.24 -7.51 4.20
N ILE A 223 -9.05 -8.09 4.29
CA ILE A 223 -8.84 -9.51 4.54
C ILE A 223 -8.88 -9.70 6.06
N SER A 224 -9.94 -10.32 6.54
CA SER A 224 -10.13 -10.67 7.96
C SER A 224 -10.29 -12.17 8.02
N SER A 225 -9.35 -12.86 8.67
CA SER A 225 -9.21 -14.30 8.54
C SER A 225 -8.83 -14.95 9.85
N VAL A 226 -9.58 -15.98 10.26
CA VAL A 226 -9.29 -16.75 11.48
C VAL A 226 -8.95 -18.21 11.16
N GLY A 227 -7.92 -18.73 11.86
CA GLY A 227 -7.46 -20.10 11.74
C GLY A 227 -7.14 -20.46 10.28
N PRO A 228 -7.72 -21.54 9.72
CA PRO A 228 -7.40 -22.01 8.38
C PRO A 228 -7.61 -20.98 7.26
N ASN A 229 -8.55 -20.04 7.45
CA ASN A 229 -8.79 -18.99 6.47
C ASN A 229 -7.59 -18.05 6.34
N ALA A 230 -6.80 -17.87 7.40
CA ALA A 230 -5.60 -17.02 7.37
C ALA A 230 -4.49 -17.62 6.48
N ALA A 231 -4.53 -18.92 6.16
CA ALA A 231 -3.61 -19.55 5.21
C ALA A 231 -3.93 -19.19 3.74
N VAL A 232 -5.11 -18.64 3.46
CA VAL A 232 -5.52 -18.26 2.10
C VAL A 232 -5.12 -16.81 1.84
N ILE A 233 -4.04 -16.61 1.08
CA ILE A 233 -3.39 -15.30 0.87
C ILE A 233 -4.38 -14.20 0.43
N HIS A 234 -5.25 -14.51 -0.55
CA HIS A 234 -6.27 -13.59 -1.08
C HIS A 234 -7.67 -13.99 -0.59
N TYR A 235 -7.80 -14.30 0.69
CA TYR A 235 -9.10 -14.59 1.31
C TYR A 235 -9.99 -13.34 1.32
N SER A 236 -11.27 -13.50 1.02
CA SER A 236 -12.26 -12.42 1.11
C SER A 236 -13.50 -12.96 1.82
N PRO A 237 -13.70 -12.64 3.11
CA PRO A 237 -14.84 -13.16 3.85
C PRO A 237 -16.15 -12.59 3.30
N GLU A 238 -17.18 -13.43 3.19
CA GLU A 238 -18.54 -13.01 2.88
C GLU A 238 -19.45 -13.18 4.11
N ALA A 239 -20.35 -12.22 4.36
CA ALA A 239 -21.21 -12.24 5.55
C ALA A 239 -22.04 -13.53 5.69
N SER A 240 -22.38 -14.18 4.57
CA SER A 240 -23.16 -15.41 4.51
C SER A 240 -22.37 -16.68 4.90
N SER A 241 -21.04 -16.65 4.82
CA SER A 241 -20.19 -17.85 4.91
C SER A 241 -18.92 -17.69 5.75
N CYS A 242 -18.64 -16.48 6.24
CA CYS A 242 -17.46 -16.20 7.05
C CYS A 242 -17.45 -16.97 8.38
N ALA A 243 -16.26 -17.24 8.89
CA ALA A 243 -16.07 -17.96 10.13
C ALA A 243 -16.38 -17.08 11.35
N GLU A 244 -16.85 -17.72 12.43
CA GLU A 244 -16.86 -17.14 13.77
C GLU A 244 -15.41 -17.06 14.29
N LEU A 245 -15.09 -15.98 15.01
CA LEU A 245 -13.79 -15.85 15.66
C LEU A 245 -13.60 -16.96 16.69
N ASP A 246 -12.36 -17.46 16.76
CA ASP A 246 -11.92 -18.46 17.74
C ASP A 246 -10.70 -17.91 18.46
N ALA A 247 -10.75 -17.93 19.80
CA ALA A 247 -9.67 -17.43 20.62
C ALA A 247 -8.40 -18.28 20.49
N ASP A 248 -8.54 -19.59 20.25
CA ASP A 248 -7.44 -20.55 20.19
C ASP A 248 -6.89 -20.72 18.76
N LYS A 249 -7.15 -19.73 17.90
CA LYS A 249 -6.67 -19.66 16.53
C LYS A 249 -5.98 -18.33 16.26
N ILE A 250 -5.01 -18.37 15.35
CA ILE A 250 -4.45 -17.17 14.74
C ILE A 250 -5.57 -16.37 14.06
N TYR A 251 -5.53 -15.06 14.24
CA TYR A 251 -6.32 -14.09 13.49
C TYR A 251 -5.39 -13.17 12.71
N LEU A 252 -5.60 -13.10 11.39
CA LEU A 252 -4.87 -12.22 10.48
C LEU A 252 -5.85 -11.15 9.97
N CYS A 253 -5.44 -9.89 10.08
CA CYS A 253 -6.17 -8.76 9.51
C CYS A 253 -5.23 -7.94 8.64
N ASP A 254 -5.49 -7.95 7.34
CA ASP A 254 -4.86 -7.11 6.33
C ASP A 254 -5.89 -6.14 5.78
N SER A 255 -5.58 -4.85 5.88
CA SER A 255 -6.56 -3.81 5.67
C SER A 255 -5.90 -2.45 5.48
N GLY A 256 -6.53 -1.55 4.72
CA GLY A 256 -6.05 -0.20 4.54
C GLY A 256 -7.16 0.80 4.27
N ALA A 257 -6.81 2.08 4.26
CA ALA A 257 -7.73 3.18 3.98
C ALA A 257 -7.18 4.19 2.99
N GLN A 258 -8.11 4.81 2.27
CA GLN A 258 -7.88 6.04 1.55
C GLN A 258 -8.14 7.21 2.49
N TYR A 259 -7.16 8.09 2.60
CA TYR A 259 -7.29 9.42 3.18
C TYR A 259 -7.03 10.46 2.09
N LEU A 260 -7.61 11.66 2.19
CA LEU A 260 -7.33 12.74 1.23
C LEU A 260 -5.83 13.03 1.06
N ASP A 261 -5.03 12.75 2.08
CA ASP A 261 -3.60 13.00 2.17
C ASP A 261 -2.73 11.74 2.04
N GLY A 262 -3.30 10.55 1.81
CA GLY A 262 -2.49 9.34 1.61
C GLY A 262 -3.30 8.05 1.49
N THR A 263 -2.64 6.99 1.02
CA THR A 263 -3.18 5.63 0.98
C THR A 263 -2.41 4.78 2.00
N THR A 264 -3.10 3.95 2.77
CA THR A 264 -2.47 3.07 3.76
C THR A 264 -2.64 1.60 3.39
N ASP A 265 -1.70 0.80 3.89
CA ASP A 265 -1.70 -0.64 3.82
C ASP A 265 -1.04 -1.21 5.08
N ILE A 266 -1.68 -2.16 5.75
CA ILE A 266 -1.21 -2.74 7.00
C ILE A 266 -1.85 -4.10 7.27
N THR A 267 -0.96 -5.06 7.52
CA THR A 267 -1.32 -6.37 8.06
C THR A 267 -0.77 -6.57 9.47
N ARG A 268 -1.64 -7.04 10.38
CA ARG A 268 -1.23 -7.59 11.68
C ARG A 268 -1.83 -8.96 11.89
N THR A 269 -1.00 -9.86 12.41
CA THR A 269 -1.41 -11.20 12.84
C THR A 269 -1.34 -11.29 14.37
N VAL A 270 -2.39 -11.81 15.00
CA VAL A 270 -2.58 -11.86 16.46
C VAL A 270 -3.21 -13.18 16.91
N HIS A 271 -3.19 -13.45 18.22
CA HIS A 271 -3.78 -14.61 18.87
C HIS A 271 -4.34 -14.23 20.24
N PHE A 272 -5.56 -14.65 20.58
CA PHE A 272 -6.22 -14.23 21.84
C PHE A 272 -6.20 -15.32 22.94
N GLY A 273 -5.98 -16.58 22.55
CA GLY A 273 -5.76 -17.73 23.44
C GLY A 273 -4.26 -17.98 23.66
N LYS A 274 -3.88 -19.26 23.71
CA LYS A 274 -2.47 -19.67 23.84
C LYS A 274 -1.91 -20.14 22.48
N PRO A 275 -1.02 -19.37 21.84
CA PRO A 275 -0.39 -19.81 20.59
C PRO A 275 0.51 -21.02 20.84
N SER A 276 0.57 -21.91 19.85
CA SER A 276 1.48 -23.06 19.81
C SER A 276 2.92 -22.62 19.56
N GLU A 277 3.88 -23.50 19.90
CA GLU A 277 5.30 -23.25 19.61
C GLU A 277 5.56 -23.14 18.09
N HIS A 278 4.80 -23.86 17.27
CA HIS A 278 4.93 -23.78 15.82
C HIS A 278 4.44 -22.42 15.29
N GLU A 279 3.29 -21.93 15.73
CA GLU A 279 2.79 -20.59 15.38
C GLU A 279 3.77 -19.50 15.81
N LYS A 280 4.32 -19.58 17.02
CA LYS A 280 5.35 -18.64 17.51
C LYS A 280 6.62 -18.69 16.68
N SER A 281 7.10 -19.89 16.32
CA SER A 281 8.30 -20.05 15.49
C SER A 281 8.10 -19.45 14.10
N CYS A 282 6.94 -19.69 13.45
CA CYS A 282 6.63 -19.13 12.14
C CYS A 282 6.45 -17.60 12.21
N TYR A 283 5.73 -17.09 13.22
CA TYR A 283 5.55 -15.65 13.43
C TYR A 283 6.89 -14.95 13.60
N THR A 284 7.77 -15.53 14.40
CA THR A 284 9.09 -14.96 14.67
C THR A 284 9.97 -15.01 13.42
N ALA A 285 9.89 -16.06 12.60
CA ALA A 285 10.60 -16.11 11.32
C ALA A 285 10.12 -15.01 10.35
N VAL A 286 8.80 -14.80 10.24
CA VAL A 286 8.23 -13.69 9.45
C VAL A 286 8.69 -12.33 9.99
N LEU A 287 8.62 -12.12 11.31
CA LEU A 287 9.05 -10.88 11.95
C LEU A 287 10.54 -10.61 11.71
N LYS A 288 11.41 -11.62 11.79
CA LYS A 288 12.84 -11.46 11.46
C LYS A 288 13.03 -11.05 10.00
N GLY A 289 12.23 -11.58 9.08
CA GLY A 289 12.25 -11.20 7.68
C GLY A 289 11.90 -9.72 7.50
N HIS A 290 10.82 -9.30 8.16
CA HIS A 290 10.34 -7.92 8.17
C HIS A 290 11.42 -6.98 8.71
N ILE A 291 11.98 -7.27 9.90
CA ILE A 291 13.06 -6.46 10.50
C ILE A 291 14.28 -6.39 9.58
N ALA A 292 14.66 -7.50 8.94
CA ALA A 292 15.81 -7.55 8.05
C ALA A 292 15.65 -6.64 6.82
N LEU A 293 14.42 -6.50 6.30
CA LEU A 293 14.14 -5.59 5.19
C LEU A 293 14.03 -4.14 5.68
N ASP A 294 13.22 -3.86 6.72
CA ASP A 294 13.07 -2.52 7.31
C ASP A 294 14.42 -1.89 7.72
N SER A 295 15.31 -2.69 8.30
CA SER A 295 16.63 -2.22 8.78
C SER A 295 17.71 -2.17 7.70
N ALA A 296 17.39 -2.50 6.44
CA ALA A 296 18.39 -2.60 5.39
C ALA A 296 19.01 -1.23 5.04
N VAL A 297 20.34 -1.23 4.85
CA VAL A 297 21.10 -0.12 4.26
C VAL A 297 21.80 -0.65 3.00
N PHE A 298 21.54 -0.03 1.85
CA PHE A 298 21.92 -0.56 0.54
C PHE A 298 22.40 0.54 -0.41
N PRO A 299 23.30 0.25 -1.37
CA PRO A 299 23.82 1.28 -2.27
C PRO A 299 22.74 1.75 -3.26
N ASN A 300 22.85 3.01 -3.70
CA ASN A 300 22.05 3.52 -4.81
C ASN A 300 22.18 2.62 -6.06
N GLY A 301 21.06 2.48 -6.79
CA GLY A 301 20.96 1.60 -7.95
C GLY A 301 20.53 0.16 -7.62
N THR A 302 20.35 -0.18 -6.34
CA THR A 302 19.79 -1.48 -5.93
C THR A 302 18.30 -1.55 -6.28
N THR A 303 17.87 -2.67 -6.86
CA THR A 303 16.47 -2.94 -7.19
C THR A 303 15.80 -3.72 -6.07
N GLY A 304 14.48 -3.60 -5.92
CA GLY A 304 13.77 -4.36 -4.88
C GLY A 304 13.82 -5.88 -5.08
N HIS A 305 14.10 -6.36 -6.30
CA HIS A 305 14.43 -7.78 -6.53
C HIS A 305 15.62 -8.28 -5.71
N ALA A 306 16.65 -7.44 -5.54
CA ALA A 306 17.84 -7.80 -4.77
C ALA A 306 17.60 -7.75 -3.25
N LEU A 307 16.55 -7.04 -2.80
CA LEU A 307 16.21 -6.89 -1.38
C LEU A 307 15.17 -7.93 -0.90
N ASP A 308 14.33 -8.45 -1.79
CA ASP A 308 13.27 -9.43 -1.47
C ASP A 308 13.79 -10.65 -0.70
N ILE A 309 15.02 -11.10 -0.99
CA ILE A 309 15.65 -12.21 -0.29
C ILE A 309 15.86 -11.95 1.22
N LEU A 310 16.06 -10.70 1.64
CA LEU A 310 16.30 -10.34 3.05
C LEU A 310 15.13 -10.80 3.93
N ALA A 311 13.90 -10.60 3.45
CA ALA A 311 12.69 -10.99 4.15
C ALA A 311 12.41 -12.50 4.11
N ARG A 312 12.97 -13.22 3.14
CA ARG A 312 12.81 -14.67 2.99
C ARG A 312 13.82 -15.49 3.77
N THR A 313 15.06 -14.99 3.91
CA THR A 313 16.14 -15.81 4.49
C THR A 313 15.85 -16.37 5.88
N PRO A 314 15.13 -15.70 6.79
CA PRO A 314 14.79 -16.29 8.08
C PRO A 314 13.81 -17.47 7.96
N LEU A 315 12.87 -17.43 7.02
CA LEU A 315 11.95 -18.53 6.72
C LEU A 315 12.68 -19.69 6.02
N TRP A 316 13.52 -19.38 5.03
CA TRP A 316 14.28 -20.40 4.28
C TRP A 316 15.20 -21.24 5.17
N ARG A 317 15.74 -20.66 6.26
CA ARG A 317 16.55 -21.41 7.24
C ARG A 317 15.78 -22.57 7.89
N SER A 318 14.46 -22.47 7.95
CA SER A 318 13.55 -23.49 8.47
C SER A 318 12.83 -24.28 7.37
N GLY A 319 13.19 -24.07 6.09
CA GLY A 319 12.54 -24.71 4.95
C GLY A 319 11.16 -24.13 4.61
N LEU A 320 10.82 -22.94 5.11
CA LEU A 320 9.54 -22.26 4.89
C LEU A 320 9.67 -21.19 3.80
N ASP A 321 8.57 -20.82 3.12
CA ASP A 321 8.54 -19.71 2.14
C ASP A 321 7.11 -19.16 1.97
N TYR A 322 6.95 -18.04 1.24
CA TYR A 322 5.66 -17.44 0.87
C TYR A 322 5.55 -17.16 -0.63
N ARG A 323 4.34 -17.30 -1.18
CA ARG A 323 4.08 -17.34 -2.65
C ARG A 323 3.70 -15.98 -3.28
N HIS A 324 3.99 -14.88 -2.60
CA HIS A 324 3.78 -13.50 -3.09
C HIS A 324 5.07 -12.67 -3.01
N GLY A 325 5.06 -11.47 -3.60
CA GLY A 325 6.18 -10.52 -3.46
C GLY A 325 6.28 -10.02 -2.01
N THR A 326 7.43 -9.49 -1.63
CA THR A 326 7.62 -8.92 -0.29
C THR A 326 7.10 -7.49 -0.19
N GLY A 327 6.87 -6.82 -1.31
CA GLY A 327 6.21 -5.53 -1.30
C GLY A 327 5.98 -4.90 -2.66
N HIS A 328 5.15 -3.88 -2.66
CA HIS A 328 4.74 -3.07 -3.82
C HIS A 328 4.78 -1.59 -3.46
N GLY A 329 4.88 -0.72 -4.47
CA GLY A 329 4.72 0.71 -4.22
C GLY A 329 3.29 1.05 -3.80
N ILE A 330 3.11 2.23 -3.21
CA ILE A 330 1.81 2.73 -2.75
C ILE A 330 1.60 4.17 -3.19
N GLY A 331 0.40 4.47 -3.71
CA GLY A 331 0.02 5.77 -4.20
C GLY A 331 -0.22 6.82 -3.12
N SER A 332 -0.20 8.10 -3.52
CA SER A 332 -0.61 9.22 -2.67
C SER A 332 -2.09 9.54 -2.92
N TYR A 333 -2.96 9.01 -2.06
CA TYR A 333 -4.42 9.01 -2.25
C TYR A 333 -4.78 8.48 -3.65
N LEU A 334 -4.27 7.29 -3.99
CA LEU A 334 -4.35 6.62 -5.30
C LEU A 334 -4.39 5.10 -5.08
N ASN A 335 -3.93 4.30 -6.04
CA ASN A 335 -3.92 2.85 -5.92
C ASN A 335 -3.03 2.40 -4.75
N VAL A 336 -3.51 1.42 -3.97
CA VAL A 336 -2.72 0.77 -2.92
C VAL A 336 -1.54 -0.02 -3.51
N HIS A 337 -1.77 -0.66 -4.66
CA HIS A 337 -0.74 -1.30 -5.46
C HIS A 337 -0.29 -0.35 -6.59
N GLU A 338 0.85 0.31 -6.40
CA GLU A 338 1.40 1.27 -7.35
C GLU A 338 2.80 0.86 -7.81
N GLY A 339 3.03 0.88 -9.12
CA GLY A 339 4.35 0.67 -9.71
C GLY A 339 5.17 1.97 -9.86
N PRO A 340 6.34 1.92 -10.52
CA PRO A 340 6.86 0.77 -11.24
C PRO A 340 7.87 -0.06 -10.41
N HIS A 341 8.31 0.43 -9.24
CA HIS A 341 9.17 -0.32 -8.34
C HIS A 341 8.38 -1.34 -7.52
N LEU A 342 9.04 -2.43 -7.14
CA LEU A 342 8.50 -3.55 -6.37
C LEU A 342 9.64 -4.17 -5.55
N ILE A 343 9.33 -4.78 -4.41
CA ILE A 343 10.25 -5.71 -3.72
C ILE A 343 9.71 -7.12 -3.95
N SER A 344 10.24 -7.81 -4.95
CA SER A 344 9.72 -9.12 -5.34
C SER A 344 10.76 -10.00 -6.02
N PHE A 345 10.69 -11.30 -5.79
CA PHE A 345 11.40 -12.31 -6.58
C PHE A 345 10.98 -12.35 -8.06
N ARG A 346 9.87 -11.70 -8.43
CA ARG A 346 9.36 -11.70 -9.81
C ARG A 346 10.29 -10.88 -10.74
N PRO A 347 10.46 -11.27 -12.01
CA PRO A 347 11.37 -10.58 -12.94
C PRO A 347 11.11 -9.08 -13.12
N SER A 348 9.86 -8.63 -13.03
CA SER A 348 9.50 -7.20 -13.18
C SER A 348 10.19 -6.29 -12.15
N ALA A 349 10.49 -6.80 -10.95
CA ALA A 349 11.16 -6.04 -9.90
C ALA A 349 12.65 -5.76 -10.18
N ARG A 350 13.22 -6.30 -11.28
CA ARG A 350 14.61 -6.07 -11.68
C ARG A 350 14.82 -4.78 -12.47
N ASN A 351 13.75 -4.17 -12.94
CA ASN A 351 13.84 -3.10 -13.95
C ASN A 351 14.05 -1.72 -13.34
N ILE A 352 13.52 -1.47 -12.14
CA ILE A 352 13.48 -0.16 -11.51
C ILE A 352 14.26 -0.19 -10.20
N PRO A 353 15.42 0.50 -10.10
CA PRO A 353 16.09 0.74 -8.84
C PRO A 353 15.20 1.54 -7.88
N LEU A 354 15.29 1.22 -6.59
CA LEU A 354 14.67 2.05 -5.55
C LEU A 354 15.37 3.41 -5.51
N GLN A 355 14.59 4.46 -5.25
CA GLN A 355 15.06 5.85 -5.16
C GLN A 355 14.51 6.49 -3.90
N ALA A 356 15.23 7.47 -3.36
CA ALA A 356 14.74 8.27 -2.23
C ALA A 356 13.34 8.84 -2.53
N SER A 357 12.52 8.91 -1.49
CA SER A 357 11.11 9.32 -1.51
C SER A 357 10.15 8.36 -2.22
N MET A 358 10.60 7.19 -2.70
CA MET A 358 9.67 6.11 -3.04
C MET A 358 9.03 5.54 -1.79
N THR A 359 7.75 5.18 -1.89
CA THR A 359 7.01 4.44 -0.86
C THR A 359 6.83 2.99 -1.27
N VAL A 360 6.96 2.04 -0.36
CA VAL A 360 6.88 0.61 -0.65
C VAL A 360 6.42 -0.17 0.59
N THR A 361 5.67 -1.25 0.41
CA THR A 361 5.35 -2.17 1.51
C THR A 361 6.52 -3.12 1.83
N ASP A 362 6.55 -3.58 3.07
CA ASP A 362 7.37 -4.69 3.58
C ASP A 362 6.43 -5.65 4.29
N GLU A 363 6.02 -6.71 3.60
CA GLU A 363 4.90 -7.59 3.94
C GLU A 363 5.23 -9.09 3.90
N PRO A 364 6.34 -9.60 4.47
CA PRO A 364 6.60 -11.04 4.47
C PRO A 364 5.49 -11.82 5.17
N GLY A 365 5.38 -13.10 4.81
CA GLY A 365 4.40 -13.98 5.38
C GLY A 365 4.79 -15.45 5.40
N TYR A 366 3.92 -16.27 5.98
CA TYR A 366 3.96 -17.72 5.94
C TYR A 366 2.54 -18.26 6.05
N TYR A 367 2.20 -19.28 5.25
CA TYR A 367 0.84 -19.80 5.15
C TYR A 367 0.86 -21.32 5.24
N GLU A 368 0.35 -21.86 6.34
CA GLU A 368 0.24 -23.30 6.61
C GLU A 368 -1.14 -23.78 6.18
N ASP A 369 -1.20 -24.39 4.99
CA ASP A 369 -2.46 -24.81 4.34
C ASP A 369 -3.36 -25.62 5.30
N GLY A 370 -4.58 -25.13 5.53
CA GLY A 370 -5.57 -25.77 6.40
C GLY A 370 -5.38 -25.53 7.91
N SER A 371 -4.42 -24.69 8.32
CA SER A 371 -4.11 -24.45 9.73
C SER A 371 -4.17 -22.97 10.11
N PHE A 372 -3.19 -22.17 9.67
CA PHE A 372 -3.08 -20.74 9.97
C PHE A 372 -2.24 -20.03 8.90
N GLY A 373 -2.28 -18.70 8.89
CA GLY A 373 -1.32 -17.90 8.12
C GLY A 373 -0.94 -16.65 8.87
N ILE A 374 0.22 -16.12 8.50
CA ILE A 374 0.88 -15.00 9.16
C ILE A 374 1.36 -14.08 8.05
N ARG A 375 1.03 -12.80 8.19
CA ARG A 375 1.66 -11.70 7.44
C ARG A 375 1.85 -10.53 8.38
N LEU A 376 2.97 -9.84 8.22
CA LEU A 376 3.32 -8.64 8.99
C LEU A 376 3.73 -7.59 7.99
N GLU A 377 3.01 -6.49 7.96
CA GLU A 377 3.16 -5.51 6.90
C GLU A 377 3.24 -4.08 7.42
N ASN A 378 4.21 -3.34 6.89
CA ASN A 378 4.32 -1.90 7.03
C ASN A 378 4.55 -1.26 5.67
N VAL A 379 4.14 0.00 5.54
CA VAL A 379 4.61 0.91 4.50
C VAL A 379 5.90 1.58 4.97
N LEU A 380 6.88 1.59 4.07
CA LEU A 380 8.20 2.18 4.21
C LEU A 380 8.37 3.34 3.21
N ILE A 381 9.12 4.37 3.62
CA ILE A 381 9.67 5.40 2.75
C ILE A 381 11.15 5.11 2.54
N VAL A 382 11.60 5.06 1.29
CA VAL A 382 13.03 5.02 0.95
C VAL A 382 13.65 6.39 1.24
N LYS A 383 14.75 6.44 1.97
CA LYS A 383 15.48 7.68 2.29
C LYS A 383 16.98 7.51 2.07
N GLU A 384 17.67 8.63 1.93
CA GLU A 384 19.13 8.65 1.96
C GLU A 384 19.65 8.15 3.32
N ALA A 385 20.71 7.34 3.28
CA ALA A 385 21.35 6.77 4.45
C ALA A 385 22.69 7.45 4.74
N ASN A 386 22.87 7.85 6.00
CA ASN A 386 24.16 8.33 6.49
C ASN A 386 25.05 7.16 6.87
N THR A 387 25.98 6.81 5.98
CA THR A 387 26.95 5.72 6.18
C THR A 387 28.31 6.27 6.61
N LYS A 388 29.07 5.47 7.38
CA LYS A 388 30.42 5.85 7.86
C LYS A 388 31.41 6.07 6.70
N TYR A 389 31.22 5.35 5.60
CA TYR A 389 32.07 5.39 4.42
C TYR A 389 31.19 5.40 3.17
N ASN A 390 31.64 6.06 2.10
CA ASN A 390 30.94 6.12 0.81
C ASN A 390 31.79 5.43 -0.26
N PHE A 391 31.57 4.13 -0.49
CA PHE A 391 32.36 3.37 -1.46
C PHE A 391 32.00 3.74 -2.90
N GLY A 392 32.98 4.26 -3.65
CA GLY A 392 32.80 4.64 -5.06
C GLY A 392 31.88 5.84 -5.26
N ASP A 393 31.70 6.68 -4.24
CA ASP A 393 30.86 7.88 -4.26
C ASP A 393 29.41 7.63 -4.71
N LYS A 394 28.90 6.41 -4.50
CA LYS A 394 27.56 6.00 -4.96
C LYS A 394 26.42 6.55 -4.10
N GLY A 395 26.67 6.80 -2.81
CA GLY A 395 25.60 7.02 -1.84
C GLY A 395 24.83 5.74 -1.53
N TYR A 396 24.07 5.79 -0.44
CA TYR A 396 23.35 4.66 0.13
C TYR A 396 21.95 5.10 0.53
N LEU A 397 21.01 4.17 0.47
CA LEU A 397 19.62 4.31 0.86
C LEU A 397 19.34 3.42 2.08
N ALA A 398 18.28 3.77 2.80
CA ALA A 398 17.69 3.01 3.89
C ALA A 398 16.17 3.22 3.88
N PHE A 399 15.46 2.60 4.82
CA PHE A 399 14.03 2.78 4.99
C PHE A 399 13.66 3.61 6.22
N GLU A 400 12.48 4.21 6.17
CA GLU A 400 11.73 4.77 7.29
C GLU A 400 10.35 4.12 7.28
N HIS A 401 10.02 3.29 8.28
CA HIS A 401 8.65 2.85 8.46
C HIS A 401 7.76 4.01 8.90
N ILE A 402 6.55 4.04 8.35
CA ILE A 402 5.53 5.02 8.71
C ILE A 402 4.24 4.38 9.22
N THR A 403 4.12 3.06 9.17
CA THR A 403 2.99 2.30 9.73
C THR A 403 3.16 2.10 11.23
N TRP A 404 2.10 2.37 12.00
CA TRP A 404 2.14 2.34 13.47
C TRP A 404 1.08 1.40 14.06
N ALA A 405 1.48 0.19 14.42
CA ALA A 405 0.71 -0.71 15.28
C ALA A 405 1.64 -1.76 15.92
N PRO A 406 1.44 -2.14 17.19
CA PRO A 406 2.31 -3.08 17.86
C PRO A 406 2.28 -4.48 17.23
N TYR A 407 3.46 -5.10 17.08
CA TYR A 407 3.58 -6.55 16.95
C TYR A 407 3.20 -7.23 18.26
N GLN A 408 2.46 -8.35 18.19
CA GLN A 408 1.96 -9.01 19.38
C GLN A 408 3.06 -9.85 20.04
N THR A 409 3.56 -9.39 21.19
CA THR A 409 4.71 -10.00 21.89
C THR A 409 4.51 -11.46 22.28
N LYS A 410 3.28 -11.90 22.56
CA LYS A 410 3.01 -13.32 22.90
C LYS A 410 3.23 -14.30 21.75
N LEU A 411 3.22 -13.81 20.50
CA LEU A 411 3.54 -14.60 19.31
C LEU A 411 5.05 -14.61 19.01
N ILE A 412 5.85 -13.77 19.70
CA ILE A 412 7.28 -13.69 19.49
C ILE A 412 7.97 -14.72 20.40
N ASP A 413 8.71 -15.64 19.79
CA ASP A 413 9.71 -16.44 20.49
C ASP A 413 11.01 -15.64 20.62
N THR A 414 11.20 -14.99 21.77
CA THR A 414 12.35 -14.14 22.03
C THR A 414 13.68 -14.91 22.03
N THR A 415 13.67 -16.25 22.10
CA THR A 415 14.89 -17.06 22.01
C THR A 415 15.44 -17.16 20.58
N LEU A 416 14.61 -16.88 19.57
CA LEU A 416 14.99 -16.86 18.16
C LEU A 416 15.44 -15.48 17.67
N LEU A 417 15.22 -14.43 18.48
CA LEU A 417 15.64 -13.08 18.17
C LEU A 417 17.06 -12.80 18.66
N THR A 418 17.80 -12.08 17.84
CA THR A 418 19.08 -11.48 18.20
C THR A 418 18.85 -10.25 19.09
N PRO A 419 19.86 -9.81 19.87
CA PRO A 419 19.75 -8.59 20.66
C PRO A 419 19.36 -7.35 19.84
N ALA A 420 19.87 -7.21 18.61
CA ALA A 420 19.55 -6.08 17.74
C ALA A 420 18.09 -6.11 17.25
N GLU A 421 17.53 -7.29 16.97
CA GLU A 421 16.10 -7.42 16.61
C GLU A 421 15.20 -7.12 17.82
N ILE A 422 15.61 -7.52 19.03
CA ILE A 422 14.90 -7.16 20.28
C ILE A 422 14.90 -5.64 20.48
N GLU A 423 16.06 -4.99 20.29
CA GLU A 423 16.17 -3.54 20.37
C GLU A 423 15.31 -2.84 19.33
N TRP A 424 15.28 -3.35 18.09
CA TRP A 424 14.41 -2.84 17.02
C TRP A 424 12.93 -2.90 17.42
N VAL A 425 12.46 -4.04 17.93
CA VAL A 425 11.05 -4.19 18.36
C VAL A 425 10.74 -3.20 19.49
N ASN A 426 11.63 -3.09 20.48
CA ASN A 426 11.44 -2.18 21.61
C ASN A 426 11.41 -0.71 21.19
N ALA A 427 12.28 -0.30 20.24
CA ALA A 427 12.30 1.05 19.69
C ALA A 427 11.02 1.36 18.91
N TYR A 428 10.64 0.47 17.99
CA TYR A 428 9.41 0.60 17.20
C TYR A 428 8.16 0.66 18.10
N HIS A 429 8.07 -0.19 19.12
CA HIS A 429 6.98 -0.17 20.10
C HIS A 429 6.95 1.12 20.93
N ALA A 430 8.11 1.66 21.30
CA ALA A 430 8.18 2.95 21.99
C ALA A 430 7.69 4.11 21.11
N ASP A 431 8.02 4.10 19.82
CA ASP A 431 7.53 5.08 18.86
C ASP A 431 6.02 4.94 18.62
N CYS A 432 5.49 3.71 18.51
CA CYS A 432 4.05 3.48 18.46
C CYS A 432 3.31 4.17 19.62
N ARG A 433 3.78 3.99 20.87
CA ARG A 433 3.18 4.69 22.03
C ARG A 433 3.22 6.19 21.85
N LYS A 434 4.42 6.73 21.59
CA LYS A 434 4.66 8.17 21.55
C LYS A 434 3.80 8.85 20.47
N ILE A 435 3.74 8.24 19.28
CA ILE A 435 3.06 8.79 18.11
C ILE A 435 1.54 8.70 18.24
N LEU A 436 1.03 7.57 18.76
CA LEU A 436 -0.41 7.30 18.76
C LEU A 436 -1.12 7.79 20.02
N GLN A 437 -0.45 7.92 21.16
CA GLN A 437 -1.07 8.35 22.43
C GLN A 437 -1.93 9.63 22.28
N PRO A 438 -1.54 10.69 21.53
CA PRO A 438 -2.37 11.88 21.37
C PRO A 438 -3.73 11.66 20.69
N TYR A 439 -3.91 10.53 19.99
CA TYR A 439 -5.09 10.20 19.18
C TYR A 439 -6.01 9.16 19.82
N LEU A 440 -5.72 8.79 21.07
CA LEU A 440 -6.39 7.71 21.81
C LEU A 440 -7.03 8.25 23.08
N ASN A 441 -8.07 7.58 23.58
CA ASN A 441 -8.62 7.83 24.91
C ASN A 441 -7.80 7.12 26.01
N GLU A 442 -8.04 7.41 27.28
CA GLU A 442 -7.24 6.85 28.38
C GLU A 442 -7.23 5.32 28.44
N GLN A 443 -8.34 4.65 28.12
CA GLN A 443 -8.40 3.18 28.10
C GLN A 443 -7.54 2.60 26.97
N GLU A 444 -7.63 3.19 25.78
CA GLU A 444 -6.84 2.80 24.61
C GLU A 444 -5.35 3.10 24.80
N LYS A 445 -5.01 4.21 25.47
CA LYS A 445 -3.62 4.54 25.85
C LYS A 445 -3.03 3.50 26.78
N GLU A 446 -3.77 3.07 27.80
CA GLU A 446 -3.30 2.04 28.74
C GLU A 446 -3.15 0.69 28.03
N TRP A 447 -4.10 0.33 27.15
CA TRP A 447 -3.98 -0.86 26.32
C TRP A 447 -2.71 -0.80 25.45
N LEU A 448 -2.47 0.32 24.76
CA LEU A 448 -1.30 0.52 23.93
C LEU A 448 -0.01 0.46 24.76
N ARG A 449 -0.01 1.06 25.96
CA ARG A 449 1.12 1.02 26.89
C ARG A 449 1.52 -0.42 27.19
N LYS A 450 0.55 -1.28 27.53
CA LYS A 450 0.77 -2.70 27.81
C LYS A 450 1.22 -3.47 26.56
N ALA A 451 0.64 -3.17 25.39
CA ALA A 451 0.94 -3.86 24.12
C ALA A 451 2.35 -3.58 23.56
N THR A 452 3.03 -2.59 24.13
CA THR A 452 4.32 -2.11 23.64
C THR A 452 5.41 -2.20 24.71
N GLU A 453 5.13 -2.78 25.88
CA GLU A 453 6.13 -2.95 26.93
C GLU A 453 7.39 -3.64 26.38
N PRO A 454 8.60 -3.18 26.75
CA PRO A 454 9.82 -3.74 26.20
C PRO A 454 9.92 -5.24 26.45
N ILE A 455 10.25 -6.00 25.41
CA ILE A 455 10.60 -7.42 25.52
C ILE A 455 12.04 -7.54 26.04
N ALA A 456 12.24 -8.45 26.99
CA ALA A 456 13.53 -8.64 27.65
C ALA A 456 14.54 -9.30 26.70
N VAL A 457 15.79 -8.83 26.77
CA VAL A 457 16.92 -9.56 26.17
C VAL A 457 17.17 -10.80 27.02
N SER A 458 16.89 -11.98 26.48
CA SER A 458 17.31 -13.24 27.07
C SER A 458 18.84 -13.18 27.23
N CYS A 459 19.32 -12.97 28.45
CA CYS A 459 20.75 -13.05 28.72
C CYS A 459 21.15 -14.53 28.64
N CYS A 460 21.76 -14.91 27.51
CA CYS A 460 22.37 -16.22 27.34
C CYS A 460 23.65 -16.35 28.16
#